data_AF-A0A1W9W8Q4-F1
#
_entry.id   AF-A0A1W9W8Q4-F1
#
_cell.length_a   1.000
_cell.length_b   1.000
_cell.length_c   1.000
_cell.angle_alpha   90.00
_cell.angle_beta   90.00
_cell.angle_gamma   90.00
#
_symmetry.space_group_name_H-M   'P 1'
#
loop_
_entity.id
_entity.type
_entity.pdbx_description
1 polymer ?
#
loop_
_entity_poly.entity_id
_entity_poly.type
_entity_poly.pdbx_seq_one_letter_code
_entity_poly.pdbx_strand_id
1 'polypeptide(L)' 'MKYDKDKVDEVALALLSLTAYEDEFCHRAWKNLDWNILDSLYEKGYISNPKSKSKSVIMTEDGLKLSQELFKKHFGMHE' A
#
# COMPACT_ATOMS: atom_id res chain seq x y z
N MET A 1 9.92 15.06 -12.95
CA MET A 1 10.08 14.06 -14.03
C MET A 1 8.69 13.63 -14.50
N LYS A 2 8.47 13.36 -15.79
CA LYS A 2 7.23 12.73 -16.27
C LYS A 2 7.37 11.22 -16.09
N TYR A 3 6.44 10.60 -15.39
CA TYR A 3 6.39 9.14 -15.17
C TYR A 3 4.93 8.71 -14.99
N ASP A 4 4.70 7.41 -15.13
CA ASP A 4 3.38 6.81 -14.92
C ASP A 4 3.09 6.72 -13.41
N LYS A 5 2.24 7.62 -12.93
CA LYS A 5 1.87 7.68 -11.51
C LYS A 5 1.06 6.47 -11.09
N ASP A 6 0.15 5.99 -11.93
CA ASP A 6 -0.69 4.85 -11.60
C ASP A 6 0.14 3.58 -11.49
N LYS A 7 1.17 3.42 -12.33
CA LYS A 7 2.11 2.32 -12.20
C LYS A 7 2.93 2.40 -10.91
N VAL A 8 3.34 3.60 -10.50
CA VAL A 8 4.05 3.81 -9.24
C VAL A 8 3.14 3.47 -8.05
N ASP A 9 1.89 3.92 -8.06
CA ASP A 9 0.94 3.61 -6.99
C ASP A 9 0.65 2.10 -6.92
N GLU A 10 0.51 1.43 -8.07
CA GLU A 10 0.33 -0.02 -8.17
C GLU A 10 1.49 -0.76 -7.49
N VAL A 11 2.73 -0.43 -7.85
CA VAL A 11 3.93 -1.06 -7.27
C VAL A 11 4.11 -0.66 -5.80
N ALA A 12 3.79 0.58 -5.43
CA ALA A 12 3.86 1.04 -4.05
C ALA A 12 2.88 0.28 -3.15
N LEU A 13 1.63 0.10 -3.59
CA LEU A 13 0.65 -0.70 -2.88
C LEU A 13 1.14 -2.16 -2.76
N ALA A 14 1.71 -2.73 -3.82
CA ALA A 14 2.31 -4.06 -3.78
C ALA A 14 3.41 -4.17 -2.71
N LEU A 15 4.35 -3.21 -2.68
CA LEU A 15 5.44 -3.20 -1.69
C LEU A 15 4.94 -2.97 -0.26
N LEU A 16 3.83 -2.25 -0.09
CA LEU A 16 3.23 -2.01 1.22
C LEU A 16 2.81 -3.34 1.89
N SER A 17 2.41 -4.35 1.10
CA SER A 17 2.07 -5.69 1.58
C SER A 17 3.21 -6.40 2.33
N LEU A 18 4.48 -6.12 1.98
CA LEU A 18 5.64 -6.70 2.66
C LEU A 18 5.79 -6.22 4.12
N THR A 19 5.18 -5.08 4.43
CA THR A 19 5.20 -4.47 5.74
C THR A 19 3.86 -4.57 6.45
N ALA A 20 2.90 -5.28 5.85
CA ALA A 20 1.57 -5.46 6.40
C ALA A 20 1.60 -6.48 7.55
N TYR A 21 0.88 -6.17 8.61
CA TYR A 21 0.73 -7.03 9.78
C TYR A 21 -0.70 -6.89 10.34
N GLU A 22 -1.16 -7.94 10.99
CA GLU A 22 -2.42 -7.94 11.72
C GLU A 22 -2.21 -7.35 13.12
N ASP A 23 -3.04 -6.39 13.47
CA ASP A 23 -3.20 -5.81 14.80
C ASP A 23 -4.55 -6.28 15.37
N GLU A 24 -4.81 -6.09 16.66
CA GLU A 24 -5.94 -6.69 17.40
C GLU A 24 -7.33 -6.50 16.74
N PHE A 25 -7.48 -5.47 15.90
CA PHE A 25 -8.75 -5.14 15.22
C PHE A 25 -8.62 -4.81 13.73
N CYS A 26 -7.41 -4.76 13.16
CA CYS A 26 -7.23 -4.28 11.78
C CYS A 26 -5.89 -4.69 11.17
N HIS A 27 -5.78 -4.63 9.84
CA HIS A 27 -4.52 -4.76 9.15
C HIS A 27 -3.81 -3.41 9.04
N ARG A 28 -2.53 -3.37 9.38
CA ARG A 28 -1.70 -2.17 9.32
C ARG A 28 -0.46 -2.41 8.50
N ALA A 29 0.09 -1.36 7.90
CA ALA A 29 1.37 -1.41 7.21
C ALA A 29 2.25 -0.19 7.55
N TRP A 30 3.57 -0.37 7.54
CA TRP A 30 4.52 0.72 7.80
C TRP A 30 4.52 1.71 6.62
N LYS A 31 4.28 3.00 6.89
CA LYS A 31 4.11 4.02 5.85
C LYS A 31 5.43 4.70 5.43
N ASN A 32 6.48 3.91 5.21
CA ASN A 32 7.84 4.42 4.90
C ASN A 32 8.04 4.83 3.42
N LEU A 33 6.97 5.19 2.72
CA LEU A 33 6.98 5.60 1.31
C LEU A 33 6.83 7.12 1.18
N ASP A 34 7.06 7.65 -0.03
CA ASP A 34 6.85 9.07 -0.32
C ASP A 34 5.41 9.51 0.00
N TRP A 35 5.27 10.71 0.57
CA TRP A 35 3.99 11.25 0.99
C TRP A 35 2.97 11.38 -0.15
N ASN A 36 3.40 11.73 -1.37
CA ASN A 36 2.47 11.89 -2.48
C ASN A 36 1.89 10.55 -2.93
N ILE A 37 2.68 9.47 -2.82
CA ILE A 37 2.21 8.11 -3.12
C ILE A 37 1.19 7.68 -2.07
N LEU A 38 1.49 7.89 -0.79
CA LEU A 38 0.57 7.56 0.30
C LEU A 38 -0.73 8.37 0.22
N ASP A 39 -0.65 9.66 -0.12
CA ASP A 39 -1.83 10.49 -0.35
C ASP A 39 -2.67 9.95 -1.51
N SER A 40 -2.05 9.51 -2.61
CA SER A 40 -2.81 8.92 -3.73
C SER A 40 -3.45 7.57 -3.37
N LEU A 41 -2.76 6.72 -2.61
CA LEU A 41 -3.34 5.46 -2.11
C LEU A 41 -4.51 5.70 -1.14
N TYR A 42 -4.45 6.78 -0.36
CA TYR A 42 -5.57 7.22 0.49
C TYR A 42 -6.75 7.73 -0.34
N GLU A 43 -6.50 8.57 -1.35
CA GLU A 43 -7.53 9.05 -2.28
C GLU A 43 -8.20 7.90 -3.04
N LYS A 44 -7.45 6.84 -3.36
CA LYS A 44 -7.94 5.59 -3.96
C LYS A 44 -8.66 4.67 -2.97
N GLY A 45 -8.68 4.99 -1.68
CA GLY A 45 -9.41 4.24 -0.65
C GLY A 45 -8.73 2.96 -0.17
N TYR A 46 -7.45 2.76 -0.45
CA TYR A 46 -6.73 1.52 -0.09
C TYR A 46 -6.13 1.55 1.33
N ILE A 47 -5.87 2.75 1.85
CA ILE A 47 -5.32 2.94 3.19
C ILE A 47 -6.06 4.07 3.93
N SER A 48 -5.95 4.10 5.24
CA SER A 48 -6.36 5.25 6.06
C SER A 48 -5.48 6.48 5.81
N ASN A 49 -5.96 7.67 6.17
CA ASN A 49 -5.22 8.91 6.02
C ASN A 49 -3.78 8.80 6.59
N PRO A 50 -2.74 8.95 5.74
CA PRO A 50 -1.35 8.77 6.15
C PRO A 50 -0.86 9.95 7.00
N LYS A 51 -1.51 11.12 6.97
CA LYS A 51 -1.10 12.34 7.69
C LYS A 51 -1.45 12.26 9.18
N SER A 52 -0.77 11.37 9.87
CA SER A 52 -0.92 11.11 11.31
C SER A 52 0.45 10.96 11.99
N LYS A 53 0.46 11.04 13.32
CA LYS A 53 1.66 10.77 14.14
C LYS A 53 2.06 9.29 14.17
N SER A 54 1.16 8.39 13.75
CA SER A 54 1.41 6.94 13.71
C SER A 54 2.42 6.59 12.64
N LYS A 55 3.31 5.63 12.91
CA LYS A 55 4.29 5.11 11.94
C LYS A 55 3.68 4.15 10.91
N SER A 56 2.45 3.72 11.12
CA SER A 56 1.69 2.83 10.24
C SER A 56 0.37 3.46 9.81
N VAL A 57 -0.18 2.92 8.72
CA VAL A 57 -1.53 3.18 8.21
C VAL A 57 -2.37 1.92 8.32
N ILE A 58 -3.67 2.07 8.51
CA ILE A 58 -4.61 0.95 8.41
C ILE A 58 -4.81 0.68 6.91
N MET A 59 -4.77 -0.59 6.52
CA MET A 59 -5.16 -1.04 5.19
C MET A 59 -6.65 -1.35 5.19
N THR A 60 -7.36 -0.88 4.18
CA THR A 60 -8.74 -1.33 3.94
C THR A 60 -8.71 -2.78 3.48
N GLU A 61 -9.85 -3.47 3.58
CA GLU A 61 -9.94 -4.87 3.12
C GLU A 61 -9.58 -5.00 1.63
N ASP A 62 -10.13 -4.10 0.80
CA ASP A 62 -9.80 -4.01 -0.62
C ASP A 62 -8.32 -3.66 -0.86
N GLY A 63 -7.78 -2.72 -0.09
CA GLY A 63 -6.37 -2.33 -0.18
C GLY A 63 -5.42 -3.47 0.15
N LEU A 64 -5.73 -4.25 1.20
CA LEU A 64 -4.92 -5.41 1.59
C LEU A 64 -4.98 -6.50 0.52
N LYS A 65 -6.17 -6.87 0.08
CA LYS A 65 -6.35 -7.89 -0.96
C LYS A 65 -5.63 -7.50 -2.25
N LEU A 66 -5.85 -6.27 -2.73
CA LEU A 66 -5.23 -5.76 -3.94
C LEU A 66 -3.70 -5.70 -3.81
N SER A 67 -3.17 -5.30 -2.65
CA SER A 67 -1.72 -5.26 -2.42
C SER A 67 -1.05 -6.62 -2.62
N GLN A 68 -1.69 -7.70 -2.15
CA GLN A 68 -1.19 -9.06 -2.29
C GLN A 68 -1.28 -9.56 -3.73
N GLU A 69 -2.38 -9.25 -4.43
CA GLU A 69 -2.57 -9.58 -5.85
C GLU A 69 -1.52 -8.88 -6.73
N LEU A 70 -1.29 -7.58 -6.49
CA LEU A 70 -0.28 -6.81 -7.20
C LEU A 70 1.14 -7.28 -6.89
N PHE A 71 1.43 -7.69 -5.65
CA PHE A 71 2.72 -8.25 -5.31
C PHE A 71 2.99 -9.54 -6.10
N LYS A 72 2.02 -10.46 -6.15
CA LYS A 72 2.11 -11.67 -6.99
C LYS A 72 2.24 -11.34 -8.47
N LYS A 73 1.49 -10.35 -8.98
CA LYS A 73 1.54 -9.91 -10.39
C LYS A 73 2.93 -9.38 -10.79
N HIS A 74 3.63 -8.67 -9.89
CA HIS A 74 4.90 -8.01 -10.23
C HIS A 74 6.14 -8.81 -9.85
N PHE A 75 6.06 -9.59 -8.77
CA PHE A 75 7.21 -10.25 -8.16
C PHE A 75 6.98 -11.76 -7.94
N GLY A 76 5.84 -12.30 -8.36
CA GLY A 76 5.60 -13.74 -8.36
C GLY A 76 6.59 -14.44 -9.30
N MET A 77 7.21 -15.51 -8.82
CA MET A 77 8.04 -16.36 -9.65
C MET A 77 7.14 -17.22 -10.55
N HIS A 78 7.47 -17.27 -11.84
CA HIS A 78 6.96 -18.30 -12.74
C HIS A 78 7.95 -19.46 -12.70
N GLU A 79 7.53 -20.62 -12.19
CA GLU A 79 8.22 -21.89 -12.41
C GLU A 79 7.84 -22.47 -13.77
#